data_AF-A0A6P7G7D0-F1
#
_entry.id   AF-A0A6P7G7D0-F1
#
_cell.length_a   1.000
_cell.length_b   1.000
_cell.length_c   1.000
_cell.angle_alpha   90.00
_cell.angle_beta   90.00
_cell.angle_gamma   90.00
#
_symmetry.space_group_name_H-M   'P 1'
#
loop_
_entity.id
_entity.type
_entity.pdbx_description
1 polymer ?
#
loop_
_entity_poly.entity_id
_entity_poly.type
_entity_poly.pdbx_seq_one_letter_code
_entity_poly.pdbx_strand_id
1 'polypeptide(L)'
;MFIIFNYLASSPTLSRDADQNEYPFIVAVETCGYPICYPQCAGVVISKSWILTLGSCAYIADYDHFRINAGVVNLTSEDAQLRDIEKSVLHPEFDYWQ
;
A
#
# COMPACT_ATOMS: atom_id res chain seq x y z
N MET A 1 -39.18 21.97 2.80
CA MET A 1 -38.24 20.86 3.08
C MET A 1 -37.49 20.58 1.80
N PHE A 2 -36.33 21.20 1.62
CA PHE A 2 -35.48 20.99 0.44
C PHE A 2 -34.41 19.97 0.82
N ILE A 3 -34.47 18.78 0.24
CA ILE A 3 -33.41 17.80 0.34
C ILE A 3 -32.36 18.22 -0.70
N ILE A 4 -31.27 18.83 -0.22
CA ILE A 4 -30.09 19.10 -1.03
C ILE A 4 -29.35 17.77 -1.17
N PHE A 5 -29.58 17.07 -2.28
CA PHE A 5 -28.68 16.00 -2.71
C PHE A 5 -27.38 16.65 -3.20
N ASN A 6 -26.45 16.90 -2.29
CA ASN A 6 -25.06 17.15 -2.65
C ASN A 6 -24.42 15.82 -3.07
N TYR A 7 -24.81 15.32 -4.25
CA TYR A 7 -24.01 14.32 -4.96
C TYR A 7 -22.85 15.05 -5.63
N LEU A 8 -21.76 15.23 -4.90
CA LEU A 8 -20.44 15.40 -5.50
C LEU A 8 -19.64 14.13 -5.29
N ALA A 9 -20.24 12.98 -5.64
CA ALA A 9 -19.42 11.84 -6.02
C ALA A 9 -18.84 12.20 -7.39
N SER A 10 -17.58 12.63 -7.41
CA SER A 10 -16.81 12.88 -8.63
C SER A 10 -17.01 11.77 -9.65
N SER A 11 -17.09 12.11 -10.94
CA SER A 11 -17.18 11.09 -11.99
C SER A 11 -16.06 10.05 -11.84
N PRO A 12 -16.35 8.74 -11.89
CA PRO A 12 -15.34 7.68 -11.73
C PRO A 12 -14.26 7.68 -12.83
N THR A 13 -14.38 8.55 -13.83
CA THR A 13 -13.42 8.74 -14.93
C THR A 13 -12.36 9.79 -14.66
N LEU A 14 -12.48 10.58 -13.59
CA LEU A 14 -11.54 11.66 -13.27
C LEU A 14 -10.68 11.28 -12.07
N SER A 15 -9.37 11.46 -12.21
CA SER A 15 -8.43 11.30 -11.09
C SER A 15 -8.76 12.31 -9.99
N ARG A 16 -8.65 11.85 -8.75
CA ARG A 16 -8.81 12.67 -7.56
C ARG A 16 -7.99 12.09 -6.41
N ASP A 17 -7.79 12.92 -5.40
CA ASP A 17 -7.29 12.45 -4.12
C ASP A 17 -8.32 11.52 -3.47
N ALA A 18 -7.83 10.44 -2.89
CA ALA A 18 -8.66 9.52 -2.11
C ALA A 18 -9.06 10.16 -0.79
N ASP A 19 -10.28 9.93 -0.36
CA ASP A 19 -10.73 10.36 0.95
C ASP A 19 -10.14 9.45 2.05
N GLN A 20 -10.03 9.99 3.26
CA GLN A 20 -9.61 9.19 4.42
C GLN A 20 -10.54 7.98 4.57
N ASN A 21 -9.93 6.78 4.67
CA ASN A 21 -10.61 5.49 4.78
C ASN A 21 -11.43 5.05 3.56
N GLU A 22 -11.25 5.65 2.38
CA GLU A 22 -11.90 5.17 1.15
C GLU A 22 -11.38 3.79 0.72
N TYR A 23 -10.07 3.55 0.86
CA TYR A 23 -9.40 2.30 0.50
C TYR A 23 -8.55 1.78 1.67
N PRO A 24 -9.16 1.36 2.79
CA PRO A 24 -8.44 1.08 4.04
C PRO A 24 -7.52 -0.15 3.97
N PHE A 25 -7.67 -0.97 2.92
CA PHE A 25 -6.87 -2.16 2.68
C PHE A 25 -5.60 -1.90 1.85
N ILE A 26 -5.44 -0.70 1.26
CA ILE A 26 -4.24 -0.36 0.49
C ILE A 26 -3.08 -0.07 1.43
N VAL A 27 -1.90 -0.59 1.07
CA VAL A 27 -0.64 -0.36 1.80
C VAL A 27 0.46 0.04 0.82
N ALA A 28 1.44 0.80 1.33
CA ALA A 28 2.69 1.03 0.63
C ALA A 28 3.74 0.03 1.11
N VAL A 29 4.42 -0.61 0.15
CA VAL A 29 5.63 -1.39 0.37
C VAL A 29 6.80 -0.46 0.11
N GLU A 30 7.49 -0.07 1.18
CA GLU A 30 8.55 0.93 1.14
C GLU A 30 9.93 0.29 1.20
N THR A 31 10.85 0.85 0.42
CA THR A 31 12.28 0.51 0.46
C THR A 31 13.00 1.61 1.24
N CYS A 32 13.84 1.23 2.20
CA CYS A 32 14.53 2.11 3.13
C CYS A 32 16.05 2.05 2.91
N GLY A 33 16.61 3.16 2.41
CA GLY A 33 18.05 3.41 2.36
C GLY A 33 18.37 4.56 3.32
N TYR A 34 19.13 4.29 4.39
CA TYR A 34 19.37 5.24 5.48
C TYR A 34 19.75 6.65 4.96
N PRO A 35 19.04 7.74 5.35
CA PRO A 35 17.96 7.83 6.35
C PRO A 35 16.53 7.88 5.76
N ILE A 36 16.31 7.52 4.49
CA ILE A 36 15.06 7.78 3.76
C ILE A 36 14.37 6.47 3.34
N CYS A 37 13.06 6.41 3.52
CA CYS A 37 12.21 5.37 2.95
C CYS A 37 11.33 5.97 1.84
N TYR A 38 11.08 5.21 0.79
CA TYR A 38 10.19 5.62 -0.30
C TYR A 38 9.28 4.46 -0.72
N PRO A 39 8.02 4.74 -1.12
CA PRO A 39 7.10 3.73 -1.62
C PRO A 39 7.61 3.18 -2.95
N GLN A 40 7.91 1.88 -3.02
CA GLN A 40 8.33 1.22 -4.26
C GLN A 40 7.16 0.47 -4.91
N CYS A 41 6.29 -0.12 -4.09
CA CYS A 41 5.14 -0.88 -4.56
C CYS A 41 3.90 -0.62 -3.70
N ALA A 42 2.76 -1.05 -4.22
CA ALA A 42 1.51 -1.14 -3.47
C ALA A 42 1.20 -2.58 -3.07
N GLY A 43 0.38 -2.74 -2.05
CA GLY A 43 -0.19 -4.03 -1.66
C GLY A 43 -1.60 -3.89 -1.12
N VAL A 44 -2.22 -5.04 -0.83
CA VAL A 44 -3.55 -5.13 -0.25
C VAL A 44 -3.51 -6.01 1.00
N VAL A 45 -4.04 -5.53 2.12
CA VAL A 45 -4.23 -6.33 3.33
C VAL A 45 -5.28 -7.41 3.08
N ILE A 46 -4.89 -8.67 3.18
CA ILE A 46 -5.81 -9.82 3.06
C ILE A 46 -6.08 -10.50 4.40
N SER A 47 -5.23 -10.26 5.41
CA SER A 47 -5.48 -10.61 6.80
C SER A 47 -4.59 -9.78 7.74
N LYS A 48 -4.69 -10.01 9.06
CA LYS A 48 -3.95 -9.25 10.09
C LYS A 48 -2.43 -9.18 9.86
N SER A 49 -1.84 -10.17 9.21
CA SER A 49 -0.38 -10.28 9.01
C SER A 49 -0.01 -10.72 7.60
N TRP A 50 -0.93 -10.56 6.64
CA TRP A 50 -0.67 -10.93 5.24
C TRP A 50 -1.11 -9.83 4.29
N ILE A 51 -0.22 -9.51 3.37
CA ILE A 51 -0.40 -8.54 2.30
C ILE A 51 -0.20 -9.27 0.97
N LEU A 52 -1.10 -9.02 0.03
CA LEU A 52 -0.96 -9.43 -1.36
C LEU A 52 -0.32 -8.29 -2.16
N THR A 53 0.70 -8.61 -2.96
CA THR A 53 1.36 -7.67 -3.87
C THR A 53 1.83 -8.42 -5.13
N LEU A 54 2.50 -7.72 -6.04
CA LEU A 54 3.09 -8.30 -7.24
C LEU A 54 4.31 -9.17 -6.87
N GLY A 55 4.54 -10.25 -7.62
CA GLY A 55 5.71 -11.11 -7.41
C GLY A 55 7.04 -10.34 -7.45
N SER A 56 7.18 -9.40 -8.37
CA SER A 56 8.37 -8.53 -8.46
C SER A 56 8.58 -7.63 -7.25
N CYS A 57 7.50 -7.28 -6.52
CA CYS A 57 7.57 -6.51 -5.27
C CYS A 57 7.82 -7.40 -4.06
N ALA A 58 7.39 -8.65 -4.11
CA ALA A 58 7.63 -9.66 -3.07
C ALA A 58 9.01 -10.35 -3.21
N TYR A 59 9.70 -10.14 -4.32
CA TYR A 59 11.06 -10.60 -4.55
C TYR A 59 12.05 -9.71 -3.78
N ILE A 60 12.21 -10.00 -2.49
CA ILE A 60 13.02 -9.21 -1.54
C ILE A 60 14.26 -10.01 -1.16
N ALA A 61 15.44 -9.43 -1.39
CA ALA A 61 16.72 -10.05 -1.04
C ALA A 61 17.11 -9.81 0.44
N ASP A 62 16.74 -8.66 0.98
CA ASP A 62 17.03 -8.25 2.35
C ASP A 62 15.82 -7.53 2.94
N TYR A 63 15.23 -8.09 3.98
CA TYR A 63 14.03 -7.54 4.62
C TYR A 63 14.31 -6.32 5.49
N ASP A 64 15.55 -6.12 5.96
CA ASP A 64 15.91 -4.98 6.83
C ASP A 64 15.81 -3.64 6.09
N HIS A 65 15.82 -3.69 4.76
CA HIS A 65 15.64 -2.56 3.87
C HIS A 65 14.20 -2.35 3.43
N PHE A 66 13.23 -3.11 3.94
CA PHE A 66 11.83 -2.99 3.55
C PHE A 66 10.92 -2.84 4.75
N ARG A 67 9.86 -2.05 4.58
CA ARG A 67 8.77 -1.97 5.56
C ARG A 67 7.44 -1.78 4.86
N ILE A 68 6.38 -2.10 5.59
CA ILE A 68 5.01 -1.83 5.18
C ILE A 68 4.54 -0.57 5.89
N ASN A 69 3.96 0.36 5.14
CA ASN A 69 3.25 1.52 5.65
C ASN A 69 1.75 1.36 5.34
N ALA A 70 0.94 1.23 6.39
CA ALA A 70 -0.48 0.95 6.31
C ALA A 70 -1.32 1.97 7.08
N GLY A 71 -2.61 2.08 6.70
CA GLY A 71 -3.60 2.87 7.45
C GLY A 71 -3.55 4.38 7.20
N VAL A 72 -2.78 4.83 6.21
CA VAL A 72 -2.65 6.25 5.84
C VAL A 72 -3.02 6.49 4.38
N VAL A 73 -3.58 7.67 4.10
CA VAL A 73 -3.76 8.17 2.73
C VAL A 73 -2.56 9.03 2.29
N ASN A 74 -1.90 9.69 3.25
CA ASN A 74 -0.69 10.48 3.02
C ASN A 74 0.51 9.83 3.70
N LEU A 75 1.56 9.54 2.94
CA LEU A 75 2.78 8.87 3.41
C LEU A 75 3.59 9.69 4.43
N THR A 76 3.36 11.01 4.52
CA THR A 76 3.99 11.86 5.53
C THR A 76 3.21 11.92 6.84
N SER A 77 2.11 11.18 6.96
CA SER A 77 1.30 11.12 8.19
C SER A 77 2.04 10.42 9.31
N GLU A 78 1.93 10.96 10.53
CA GLU A 78 2.45 10.34 11.75
C GLU A 78 1.58 9.16 12.23
N ASP A 79 0.36 9.03 11.72
CA ASP A 79 -0.59 7.96 12.09
C ASP A 79 -0.31 6.64 11.34
N ALA A 80 0.79 6.57 10.59
CA ALA A 80 1.22 5.40 9.84
C ALA A 80 1.44 4.17 10.72
N GLN A 81 0.85 3.05 10.31
CA GLN A 81 1.17 1.75 10.89
C GLN A 81 2.35 1.15 10.14
N LEU A 82 3.54 1.35 10.70
CA LEU A 82 4.77 0.76 10.18
C LEU A 82 4.92 -0.68 10.68
N ARG A 83 5.21 -1.60 9.75
CA ARG A 83 5.45 -3.03 10.04
C ARG A 83 6.66 -3.54 9.28
N ASP A 84 7.51 -4.29 9.97
CA ASP A 84 8.62 -5.01 9.35
C ASP A 84 8.10 -6.26 8.63
N ILE A 85 8.88 -6.76 7.67
CA ILE A 85 8.54 -7.94 6.89
C ILE A 85 9.27 -9.14 7.48
N GLU A 86 8.54 -10.11 8.01
CA GLU A 86 9.13 -11.36 8.52
C GLU A 86 9.56 -12.29 7.37
N LYS A 87 8.74 -12.36 6.31
CA LYS A 87 8.98 -13.18 5.13
C LYS A 87 8.12 -12.74 3.95
N SER A 88 8.55 -13.07 2.74
CA SER A 88 7.71 -13.09 1.55
C SER A 88 7.48 -14.52 1.07
N VAL A 89 6.32 -14.75 0.45
CA VAL A 89 5.98 -16.02 -0.20
C VAL A 89 5.73 -15.72 -1.67
N LEU A 90 6.67 -16.13 -2.52
CA LEU A 90 6.55 -16.00 -3.96
C LEU A 90 5.74 -17.17 -4.53
N HIS A 91 5.02 -16.90 -5.61
CA HIS A 91 4.38 -17.97 -6.37
C HIS A 91 5.47 -18.93 -6.90
N PRO A 92 5.28 -20.26 -6.86
CA PRO A 92 6.33 -21.22 -7.26
C PRO A 92 6.82 -21.06 -8.70
N GLU A 93 5.97 -20.49 -9.56
CA GLU A 93 6.26 -20.25 -10.98
C GLU A 93 6.63 -18.79 -11.28
N PHE A 94 6.86 -17.97 -10.25
CA PHE A 94 7.33 -16.60 -10.46
C PHE A 94 8.73 -16.61 -11.07
N ASP A 95 8.87 -16.02 -12.25
CA ASP A 95 10.14 -15.75 -12.91
C ASP A 95 10.30 -14.23 -13.07
N TYR A 96 11.41 -13.69 -12.58
CA TYR A 96 11.69 -12.26 -12.67
C TYR A 96 12.03 -11.80 -14.10
N TRP A 97 12.45 -12.73 -14.95
CA TRP A 97 12.97 -12.44 -16.29
C TRP A 97 12.03 -12.81 -17.44
N GLN A 98 10.82 -13.30 -17.13
CA GLN A 98 9.81 -13.64 -18.13
C GLN A 98 8.68 -12.62 -18.20
#